data_AF-A0A2D9T1K8-F1
#
_entry.id   AF-A0A2D9T1K8-F1
#
_cell.length_a   1.000
_cell.length_b   1.000
_cell.length_c   1.000
_cell.angle_alpha   90.00
_cell.angle_beta   90.00
_cell.angle_gamma   90.00
#
_symmetry.space_group_name_H-M   'P 1'
#
loop_
_entity.id
_entity.type
_entity.pdbx_description
1 polymer ?
#
loop_
_entity_poly.entity_id
_entity_poly.type
_entity_poly.pdbx_seq_one_letter_code
_entity_poly.pdbx_strand_id
1 'polypeptide(L)'
;MNASRGRRAGLGVAVALLALIPIGVLATCGTSSGRVHVRGGPHGEFTVSTSDCHTLGPYGRFGANLHGDGHEGGAIYVIADPVAGPQITLEVPGSCQSRNGTDCTLIPVPRSACAVFDADVRNTRTVVNDVQLVRGHAELRCTLPDGTHVEGRVEFDGC
;
A
#
# COMPACT_ATOMS: atom_id res chain seq x y z
N MET A 1 -0.20 -16.72 -87.53
CA MET A 1 -0.01 -17.91 -86.64
C MET A 1 0.94 -17.51 -85.53
N ASN A 2 0.89 -18.19 -84.37
CA ASN A 2 1.62 -17.89 -83.13
C ASN A 2 1.26 -16.54 -82.46
N ALA A 3 1.34 -16.39 -81.13
CA ALA A 3 1.12 -17.36 -80.05
C ALA A 3 0.77 -16.59 -78.77
N SER A 4 -0.02 -17.18 -77.87
CA SER A 4 -0.40 -16.54 -76.61
C SER A 4 0.74 -16.54 -75.56
N ARG A 5 0.78 -15.50 -74.71
CA ARG A 5 1.36 -15.55 -73.36
C ARG A 5 0.98 -14.33 -72.52
N GLY A 6 -0.18 -14.40 -71.87
CA GLY A 6 -0.47 -13.51 -70.74
C GLY A 6 0.40 -13.86 -69.53
N ARG A 7 0.74 -12.88 -68.70
CA ARG A 7 1.27 -13.11 -67.35
C ARG A 7 0.31 -12.49 -66.33
N ARG A 8 0.12 -13.19 -65.21
CA ARG A 8 -0.95 -12.96 -64.25
C ARG A 8 -0.60 -11.79 -63.32
N ALA A 9 -1.60 -11.02 -62.91
CA ALA A 9 -1.47 -10.12 -61.77
C ALA A 9 -1.21 -10.96 -60.51
N GLY A 10 -0.07 -10.76 -59.86
CA GLY A 10 0.25 -11.36 -58.57
C GLY A 10 -0.33 -10.49 -57.46
N LEU A 11 -1.50 -10.86 -56.94
CA LEU A 11 -2.12 -10.16 -55.81
C LEU A 11 -1.31 -10.43 -54.53
N GLY A 12 -0.42 -9.51 -54.19
CA GLY A 12 0.43 -9.61 -53.00
C GLY A 12 -0.37 -9.44 -51.72
N VAL A 13 -0.85 -10.55 -51.12
CA VAL A 13 -1.49 -10.55 -49.81
C VAL A 13 -0.45 -10.27 -48.74
N ALA A 14 -0.32 -9.01 -48.33
CA ALA A 14 0.50 -8.60 -47.20
C ALA A 14 -0.15 -9.07 -45.90
N VAL A 15 0.26 -10.24 -45.40
CA VAL A 15 -0.18 -10.76 -44.10
C VAL A 15 0.45 -9.92 -43.00
N ALA A 16 -0.30 -8.92 -42.53
CA ALA A 16 0.06 -8.14 -41.34
C ALA A 16 -0.06 -9.03 -40.10
N LEU A 17 1.05 -9.62 -39.68
CA LEU A 17 1.17 -10.33 -38.41
C LEU A 17 1.03 -9.33 -37.26
N LEU A 18 -0.21 -9.16 -36.80
CA LEU A 18 -0.55 -8.51 -35.55
C LEU A 18 0.07 -9.33 -34.41
N ALA A 19 1.28 -8.95 -34.01
CA ALA A 19 1.91 -9.46 -32.81
C ALA A 19 1.07 -9.02 -31.60
N LEU A 20 0.23 -9.92 -31.11
CA LEU A 20 -0.34 -9.85 -29.77
C LEU A 20 0.81 -10.00 -28.77
N ILE A 21 1.52 -8.90 -28.54
CA ILE A 21 2.42 -8.75 -27.40
C ILE A 21 1.52 -8.94 -26.17
N PRO A 22 1.73 -9.99 -25.35
CA PRO A 22 1.09 -10.01 -24.05
C PRO A 22 1.69 -8.81 -23.29
N ILE A 23 0.86 -7.80 -23.03
CA ILE A 23 1.26 -6.70 -22.15
C ILE A 23 1.47 -7.35 -20.79
N GLY A 24 2.73 -7.66 -20.48
CA GLY A 24 3.11 -8.15 -19.19
C GLY A 24 2.64 -7.14 -18.17
N VAL A 25 1.74 -7.57 -17.28
CA VAL A 25 1.30 -6.75 -16.15
C VAL A 25 2.53 -6.60 -15.26
N LEU A 26 3.31 -5.56 -15.53
CA LEU A 26 4.40 -5.11 -14.69
C LEU A 26 3.80 -5.00 -13.28
N ALA A 27 4.38 -5.75 -12.33
CA ALA A 27 3.84 -5.83 -10.98
C ALA A 27 3.70 -4.41 -10.44
N THR A 28 2.46 -3.96 -10.27
CA THR A 28 2.15 -2.63 -9.76
C THR A 28 2.74 -2.53 -8.36
N CYS A 29 3.43 -1.44 -8.06
CA CYS A 29 3.81 -1.12 -6.69
C CYS A 29 2.58 -1.19 -5.78
N GLY A 30 2.79 -1.53 -4.51
CA GLY A 30 1.72 -1.61 -3.53
C GLY A 30 0.91 -0.31 -3.51
N THR A 31 -0.42 -0.45 -3.49
CA THR A 31 -1.32 0.69 -3.48
C THR A 31 -1.90 0.89 -2.09
N SER A 32 -1.84 2.11 -1.59
CA SER A 32 -2.55 2.56 -0.39
C SER A 32 -3.39 3.79 -0.72
N SER A 33 -4.48 3.99 0.02
CA SER A 33 -5.32 5.17 -0.12
C SER A 33 -6.11 5.45 1.15
N GLY A 34 -6.50 6.71 1.33
CA GLY A 34 -7.20 7.18 2.53
C GLY A 34 -6.31 8.08 3.39
N ARG A 35 -6.71 8.28 4.65
CA ARG A 35 -5.97 9.09 5.63
C ARG A 35 -6.38 8.83 7.06
N VAL A 36 -5.45 9.08 7.98
CA VAL A 36 -5.72 9.21 9.42
C VAL A 36 -5.36 10.63 9.86
N HIS A 37 -6.29 11.26 10.57
CA HIS A 37 -6.17 12.60 11.13
C HIS A 37 -6.03 12.50 12.65
N VAL A 38 -5.08 13.25 13.21
CA VAL A 38 -4.73 13.25 14.63
C VAL A 38 -4.86 14.68 15.15
N ARG A 39 -5.54 14.86 16.29
CA ARG A 39 -5.80 16.17 16.93
C ARG A 39 -5.55 16.11 18.43
N GLY A 40 -5.08 17.20 19.02
CA GLY A 40 -4.87 17.31 20.46
C GLY A 40 -3.66 16.50 20.95
N GLY A 41 -3.63 16.20 22.25
CA GLY A 41 -2.52 15.50 22.88
C GLY A 41 -1.16 16.25 22.81
N PRO A 42 -0.05 15.57 23.15
CA PRO A 42 1.28 16.16 23.21
C PRO A 42 1.97 16.26 21.84
N HIS A 43 1.46 15.58 20.81
CA HIS A 43 2.07 15.52 19.47
C HIS A 43 1.50 16.54 18.48
N GLY A 44 0.49 17.32 18.87
CA GLY A 44 -0.14 18.33 18.03
C GLY A 44 -1.12 17.77 17.00
N GLU A 45 -1.55 18.61 16.07
CA GLU A 45 -2.47 18.24 14.99
C GLU A 45 -1.71 17.89 13.71
N PHE A 46 -2.00 16.72 13.13
CA PHE A 46 -1.41 16.27 11.87
C PHE A 46 -2.36 15.34 11.09
N THR A 47 -2.00 15.04 9.84
CA THR A 47 -2.73 14.09 8.99
C THR A 47 -1.75 13.28 8.16
N VAL A 48 -1.80 11.95 8.27
CA VAL A 48 -1.10 11.04 7.35
C VAL A 48 -2.10 10.66 6.25
N SER A 49 -1.88 11.13 5.02
CA SER A 49 -2.59 10.65 3.83
C SER A 49 -1.69 9.65 3.12
N THR A 50 -2.16 8.42 2.89
CA THR A 50 -1.31 7.32 2.43
C THR A 50 -1.19 7.29 0.91
N SER A 51 0.04 7.20 0.39
CA SER A 51 0.32 7.17 -1.06
C SER A 51 1.26 6.04 -1.52
N ASP A 52 1.95 5.37 -0.60
CA ASP A 52 2.74 4.14 -0.85
C ASP A 52 2.50 3.11 0.27
N CYS A 53 2.88 1.85 0.08
CA CYS A 53 2.88 0.84 1.12
C CYS A 53 3.86 -0.32 0.90
N HIS A 54 4.31 -0.92 2.00
CA HIS A 54 5.21 -2.07 2.01
C HIS A 54 4.76 -3.11 3.02
N THR A 55 4.78 -4.40 2.67
CA THR A 55 4.65 -5.52 3.60
C THR A 55 5.71 -5.48 4.70
N LEU A 56 5.30 -5.78 5.93
CA LEU A 56 6.20 -5.92 7.09
C LEU A 56 6.82 -7.32 7.20
N GLY A 57 6.54 -8.21 6.24
CA GLY A 57 7.08 -9.58 6.18
C GLY A 57 8.60 -9.68 6.33
N PRO A 58 9.42 -8.84 5.66
CA PRO A 58 10.89 -8.84 5.82
C PRO A 58 11.37 -8.52 7.25
N TYR A 59 10.51 -7.90 8.07
CA TYR A 59 10.78 -7.57 9.48
C TYR A 59 10.12 -8.56 10.45
N GLY A 60 9.63 -9.71 9.95
CA GLY A 60 9.04 -10.77 10.75
C GLY A 60 7.65 -10.45 11.33
N ARG A 61 6.92 -9.47 10.76
CA ARG A 61 5.56 -9.11 11.20
C ARG A 61 4.56 -9.31 10.07
N PHE A 62 3.37 -9.80 10.40
CA PHE A 62 2.26 -9.90 9.45
C PHE A 62 1.46 -8.59 9.46
N GLY A 63 1.61 -7.79 8.40
CA GLY A 63 1.08 -6.43 8.35
C GLY A 63 1.65 -5.61 7.19
N ALA A 64 1.15 -4.38 7.04
CA ALA A 64 1.68 -3.38 6.12
C ALA A 64 2.18 -2.14 6.88
N ASN A 65 3.18 -1.47 6.33
CA ASN A 65 3.44 -0.06 6.60
C ASN A 65 2.83 0.77 5.46
N LEU A 66 2.00 1.75 5.78
CA LEU A 66 1.38 2.66 4.80
C LEU A 66 2.05 4.03 4.96
N HIS A 67 2.79 4.46 3.94
CA HIS A 67 3.60 5.67 4.00
C HIS A 67 2.81 6.89 3.53
N GLY A 68 3.06 8.03 4.19
CA GLY A 68 2.64 9.35 3.71
C GLY A 68 3.52 9.87 2.57
N ASP A 69 3.20 11.08 2.10
CA ASP A 69 3.91 11.71 0.97
C ASP A 69 5.37 12.04 1.30
N GLY A 70 6.28 11.13 0.93
CA GLY A 70 7.72 11.28 1.11
C GLY A 70 8.21 10.95 2.53
N HIS A 71 9.52 11.09 2.74
CA HIS A 71 10.18 10.58 3.96
C HIS A 71 9.70 11.23 5.27
N GLU A 72 9.16 12.45 5.21
CA GLU A 72 8.66 13.17 6.37
C GLU A 72 7.13 13.07 6.53
N GLY A 73 6.42 12.39 5.62
CA GLY A 73 4.95 12.31 5.60
C GLY A 73 4.31 11.50 6.74
N GLY A 74 5.11 10.86 7.59
CA GLY A 74 4.66 9.91 8.60
C GLY A 74 4.21 8.58 7.98
N ALA A 75 3.68 7.70 8.83
CA ALA A 75 3.31 6.35 8.43
C ALA A 75 2.20 5.75 9.33
N ILE A 76 1.55 4.69 8.84
CA ILE A 76 0.55 3.91 9.56
C ILE A 76 0.92 2.44 9.46
N TYR A 77 1.30 1.84 10.59
CA TYR A 77 1.55 0.41 10.70
C TYR A 77 0.24 -0.32 10.99
N VAL A 78 -0.19 -1.18 10.06
CA VAL A 78 -1.37 -2.06 10.21
C VAL A 78 -0.87 -3.48 10.40
N ILE A 79 -0.90 -4.00 11.63
CA ILE A 79 -0.34 -5.31 12.00
C ILE A 79 -1.45 -6.24 12.51
N ALA A 80 -1.45 -7.50 12.07
CA ALA A 80 -2.30 -8.55 12.62
C ALA A 80 -1.45 -9.54 13.42
N ASP A 81 -1.42 -9.35 14.74
CA ASP A 81 -0.67 -10.22 15.67
C ASP A 81 -1.52 -11.46 16.05
N PRO A 82 -0.97 -12.69 16.03
CA PRO A 82 -1.72 -13.91 16.29
C PRO A 82 -2.11 -14.13 17.76
N VAL A 83 -1.56 -13.34 18.69
CA VAL A 83 -1.83 -13.43 20.15
C VAL A 83 -2.62 -12.21 20.64
N ALA A 84 -2.23 -11.01 20.21
CA ALA A 84 -2.84 -9.75 20.61
C ALA A 84 -3.98 -9.27 19.68
N GLY A 85 -4.10 -9.86 18.48
CA GLY A 85 -5.03 -9.41 17.44
C GLY A 85 -4.51 -8.19 16.66
N PRO A 86 -5.40 -7.45 15.98
CA PRO A 86 -4.98 -6.28 15.20
C PRO A 86 -4.41 -5.16 16.06
N GLN A 87 -3.28 -4.60 15.62
CA GLN A 87 -2.56 -3.48 16.24
C GLN A 87 -2.39 -2.37 15.19
N ILE A 88 -2.68 -1.13 15.59
CA ILE A 88 -2.34 0.06 14.78
C ILE A 88 -1.36 0.93 15.54
N THR A 89 -0.32 1.39 14.85
CA THR A 89 0.63 2.39 15.34
C THR A 89 0.80 3.47 14.29
N LEU A 90 0.77 4.74 14.71
CA LEU A 90 1.01 5.90 13.85
C LEU A 90 2.43 6.40 14.06
N GLU A 91 3.11 6.81 12.99
CA GLU A 91 4.36 7.57 13.05
C GLU A 91 4.04 9.06 12.87
N VAL A 92 4.59 9.91 13.75
CA VAL A 92 4.39 11.36 13.68
C VAL A 92 5.22 11.93 12.51
N PRO A 93 4.61 12.68 11.58
CA PRO A 93 5.32 13.33 10.47
C PRO A 93 6.54 14.15 10.92
N GLY A 94 7.63 14.06 10.14
CA GLY A 94 8.90 14.75 10.41
C GLY A 94 9.64 14.35 11.70
N SER A 95 9.19 13.31 12.43
CA SER A 95 9.73 12.99 13.76
C SER A 95 10.97 12.09 13.78
N CYS A 96 11.42 11.60 12.62
CA CYS A 96 12.55 10.69 12.48
C CYS A 96 13.90 11.42 12.66
N GLN A 97 14.63 11.12 13.74
CA GLN A 97 15.85 11.84 14.12
C GLN A 97 17.15 11.24 13.55
N SER A 98 17.12 9.98 13.13
CA SER A 98 18.32 9.27 12.64
C SER A 98 18.53 9.45 11.12
N ARG A 99 19.80 9.49 10.68
CA ARG A 99 20.17 9.65 9.25
C ARG A 99 19.65 8.56 8.30
N ASN A 100 19.15 7.46 8.87
CA ASN A 100 18.58 6.31 8.17
C ASN A 100 17.06 6.19 8.38
N GLY A 101 16.41 7.16 9.05
CA GLY A 101 14.96 7.21 9.15
C GLY A 101 14.32 6.11 10.00
N THR A 102 14.96 5.70 11.10
CA THR A 102 14.51 4.57 11.94
C THR A 102 14.20 4.92 13.39
N ASP A 103 14.62 6.09 13.86
CA ASP A 103 14.35 6.58 15.22
C ASP A 103 13.28 7.68 15.16
N CYS A 104 12.02 7.24 15.10
CA CYS A 104 10.85 8.08 14.83
C CYS A 104 9.86 8.02 16.00
N THR A 105 9.06 9.08 16.19
CA THR A 105 8.05 9.12 17.27
C THR A 105 6.81 8.32 16.88
N LEU A 106 6.53 7.26 17.63
CA LEU A 106 5.43 6.34 17.38
C LEU A 106 4.30 6.48 18.43
N ILE A 107 3.06 6.64 17.97
CA ILE A 107 1.84 6.66 18.78
C ILE A 107 1.11 5.32 18.61
N PRO A 108 1.15 4.41 19.60
CA PRO A 108 0.34 3.19 19.56
C PRO A 108 -1.14 3.54 19.78
N VAL A 109 -2.04 2.94 19.01
CA VAL A 109 -3.49 3.14 19.11
C VAL A 109 -4.13 1.92 19.80
N PRO A 110 -4.29 1.92 21.14
CA PRO A 110 -4.89 0.80 21.85
C PRO A 110 -6.39 0.68 21.54
N ARG A 111 -6.83 -0.51 21.13
CA ARG A 111 -8.23 -0.84 20.80
C ARG A 111 -9.25 -0.44 21.88
N SER A 112 -8.84 -0.43 23.15
CA SER A 112 -9.68 -0.02 24.29
C SER A 112 -9.99 1.48 24.36
N ALA A 113 -9.24 2.33 23.64
CA ALA A 113 -9.46 3.77 23.56
C ALA A 113 -10.37 4.18 22.39
N CYS A 114 -11.06 3.22 21.75
CA CYS A 114 -11.67 3.40 20.44
C CYS A 114 -13.17 3.07 20.41
N ALA A 115 -13.96 3.99 19.87
CA ALA A 115 -15.37 3.78 19.53
C ALA A 115 -15.53 3.09 18.15
N VAL A 116 -14.51 3.20 17.28
CA VAL A 116 -14.32 2.36 16.10
C VAL A 116 -12.86 1.94 16.05
N PHE A 117 -12.62 0.63 15.97
CA PHE A 117 -11.32 0.02 15.73
C PHE A 117 -11.57 -1.25 14.92
N ASP A 118 -11.59 -1.09 13.60
CA ASP A 118 -11.64 -2.18 12.64
C ASP A 118 -10.32 -2.21 11.87
N ALA A 119 -9.73 -3.38 11.72
CA ALA A 119 -8.43 -3.56 11.09
C ALA A 119 -8.28 -5.01 10.63
N ASP A 120 -8.02 -5.18 9.35
CA ASP A 120 -7.93 -6.47 8.67
C ASP A 120 -6.63 -6.53 7.86
N VAL A 121 -5.94 -7.68 7.93
CA VAL A 121 -4.76 -7.96 7.12
C VAL A 121 -4.90 -9.37 6.56
N ARG A 122 -4.78 -9.52 5.24
CA ARG A 122 -4.90 -10.80 4.54
C ARG A 122 -3.79 -10.94 3.51
N ASN A 123 -3.36 -12.17 3.26
CA ASN A 123 -2.48 -12.46 2.13
C ASN A 123 -3.21 -12.16 0.80
N THR A 124 -2.44 -11.68 -0.18
CA THR A 124 -2.86 -11.69 -1.58
C THR A 124 -2.70 -13.12 -2.16
N ARG A 125 -2.56 -13.25 -3.48
CA ARG A 125 -2.04 -14.48 -4.13
C ARG A 125 -0.67 -14.25 -4.77
N THR A 126 -0.02 -13.14 -4.44
CA THR A 126 1.17 -12.62 -5.10
C THR A 126 2.35 -12.69 -4.15
N VAL A 127 3.47 -13.23 -4.65
CA VAL A 127 4.76 -13.28 -3.96
C VAL A 127 5.77 -12.58 -4.85
N VAL A 128 6.58 -11.69 -4.28
CA VAL A 128 7.63 -10.95 -5.00
C VAL A 128 8.92 -11.11 -4.21
N ASN A 129 9.97 -11.61 -4.85
CA ASN A 129 11.27 -11.88 -4.21
C ASN A 129 11.15 -12.70 -2.90
N ASP A 130 10.36 -13.77 -2.95
CA ASP A 130 9.99 -14.63 -1.82
C ASP A 130 9.22 -13.96 -0.66
N VAL A 131 8.83 -12.68 -0.80
CA VAL A 131 7.99 -11.96 0.15
C VAL A 131 6.52 -12.05 -0.26
N GLN A 132 5.68 -12.53 0.65
CA GLN A 132 4.22 -12.59 0.48
C GLN A 132 3.62 -11.20 0.68
N LEU A 133 2.94 -10.70 -0.37
CA LEU A 133 2.25 -9.42 -0.31
C LEU A 133 0.95 -9.55 0.50
N VAL A 134 0.71 -8.58 1.38
CA VAL A 134 -0.49 -8.36 2.18
C VAL A 134 -1.46 -7.37 1.51
N ARG A 135 -2.65 -7.28 2.08
CA ARG A 135 -3.71 -6.30 1.78
C ARG A 135 -4.68 -6.19 2.93
N GLY A 136 -5.53 -5.17 2.92
CA GLY A 136 -6.58 -5.00 3.92
C GLY A 136 -7.00 -3.54 4.10
N HIS A 137 -7.44 -3.21 5.32
CA HIS A 137 -7.89 -1.88 5.68
C HIS A 137 -7.71 -1.61 7.17
N ALA A 138 -7.78 -0.35 7.56
CA ALA A 138 -7.98 0.07 8.94
C ALA A 138 -8.96 1.25 9.01
N GLU A 139 -9.88 1.22 9.97
CA GLU A 139 -10.80 2.31 10.30
C GLU A 139 -10.75 2.60 11.80
N LEU A 140 -10.52 3.87 12.14
CA LEU A 140 -10.28 4.34 13.49
C LEU A 140 -11.20 5.51 13.85
N ARG A 141 -11.73 5.46 15.08
CA ARG A 141 -12.28 6.63 15.79
C ARG A 141 -12.03 6.45 17.28
N CYS A 142 -10.97 7.07 17.77
CA CYS A 142 -10.40 6.87 19.10
C CYS A 142 -10.16 8.18 19.85
N THR A 143 -10.05 8.08 21.17
CA THR A 143 -9.62 9.17 22.05
C THR A 143 -8.73 8.57 23.13
N LEU A 144 -7.43 8.85 23.02
CA LEU A 144 -6.39 8.25 23.85
C LEU A 144 -6.34 8.91 25.25
N PRO A 145 -5.71 8.26 26.26
CA PRO A 145 -5.72 8.76 27.64
C PRO A 145 -5.05 10.13 27.87
N ASP A 146 -4.27 10.62 26.91
CA ASP A 146 -3.59 11.91 26.91
C ASP A 146 -4.41 13.03 26.21
N GLY A 147 -5.61 12.72 25.72
CA GLY A 147 -6.44 13.64 24.94
C GLY A 147 -6.13 13.67 23.43
N THR A 148 -5.30 12.77 22.92
CA THR A 148 -5.10 12.60 21.47
C THR A 148 -6.36 11.97 20.84
N HIS A 149 -7.01 12.68 19.93
CA HIS A 149 -8.10 12.15 19.12
C HIS A 149 -7.54 11.63 17.78
N VAL A 150 -7.90 10.39 17.42
CA VAL A 150 -7.46 9.72 16.18
C VAL A 150 -8.68 9.32 15.38
N GLU A 151 -8.80 9.77 14.13
CA GLU A 151 -9.97 9.52 13.28
C GLU A 151 -9.56 9.35 11.81
N GLY A 152 -10.05 8.31 11.15
CA GLY A 152 -9.79 8.10 9.71
C GLY A 152 -9.98 6.67 9.22
N ARG A 153 -9.74 6.48 7.92
CA ARG A 153 -9.83 5.19 7.22
C ARG A 153 -8.74 5.11 6.14
N VAL A 154 -8.12 3.94 6.03
CA VAL A 154 -7.11 3.61 5.02
C VAL A 154 -7.36 2.21 4.46
N GLU A 155 -7.11 2.03 3.16
CA GLU A 155 -7.28 0.77 2.42
C GLU A 155 -6.01 0.51 1.59
N PHE A 156 -5.61 -0.76 1.47
CA PHE A 156 -4.35 -1.13 0.82
C PHE A 156 -4.39 -2.52 0.15
N ASP A 157 -3.75 -2.66 -1.02
CA ASP A 157 -3.58 -3.94 -1.73
C ASP A 157 -2.24 -3.98 -2.47
N GLY A 158 -1.61 -5.16 -2.49
CA GLY A 158 -0.31 -5.39 -3.14
C GLY A 158 0.91 -4.88 -2.36
N CYS A 159 0.80 -4.64 -1.05
CA CYS A 159 1.90 -4.22 -0.19
C CYS A 159 2.75 -5.42 0.24
#